data_AF-A0A8T6HSU7-F1
#
_entry.id   AF-A0A8T6HSU7-F1
#
_cell.length_a   1.000
_cell.length_b   1.000
_cell.length_c   1.000
_cell.angle_alpha   90.00
_cell.angle_beta   90.00
_cell.angle_gamma   90.00
#
_symmetry.space_group_name_H-M   'P 1'
#
loop_
_entity.id
_entity.type
_entity.pdbx_description
1 polymer ?
#
loop_
_entity_poly.entity_id
_entity_poly.type
_entity_poly.pdbx_seq_one_letter_code
_entity_poly.pdbx_strand_id
1 'polypeptide(L)' 'MPRLTISLTDRTHRALKEAAARRNCSMGSIIEESLELRGIQPYEAADEIVAAARAKSRLSADEAMALAVEETRRFREGD' A
#
# COMPACT_ATOMS: atom_id res chain seq x y z
N MET A 1 -7.74 -4.88 13.12
CA MET A 1 -8.20 -4.25 11.86
C MET A 1 -9.05 -3.04 12.22
N PRO A 2 -8.79 -1.86 11.64
CA PRO A 2 -9.70 -0.72 11.78
C PRO A 2 -11.09 -1.09 11.24
N ARG A 3 -12.15 -0.63 11.91
CA ARG A 3 -13.53 -0.86 11.46
C ARG A 3 -13.95 0.25 10.50
N LEU A 4 -14.32 -0.10 9.28
CA LEU A 4 -14.84 0.81 8.27
C LEU A 4 -16.32 0.52 8.00
N THR A 5 -17.15 1.55 7.92
CA THR A 5 -18.53 1.46 7.47
C THR A 5 -18.63 2.09 6.09
N ILE A 6 -19.13 1.35 5.11
CA ILE A 6 -19.35 1.82 3.73
C ILE A 6 -20.81 1.67 3.35
N SER A 7 -21.32 2.61 2.56
CA SER A 7 -22.64 2.49 1.93
C SER A 7 -22.51 1.81 0.57
N LEU A 8 -23.27 0.75 0.35
CA LEU A 8 -23.33 0.00 -0.91
C LEU A 8 -24.75 0.05 -1.46
N THR A 9 -24.88 -0.06 -2.78
CA THR A 9 -26.20 -0.33 -3.36
C THR A 9 -26.70 -1.72 -2.94
N ASP A 10 -28.01 -1.92 -2.83
CA ASP A 10 -28.61 -3.21 -2.50
C ASP A 10 -28.17 -4.34 -3.44
N ARG A 11 -27.97 -4.02 -4.72
CA ARG A 11 -27.47 -4.96 -5.72
C ARG A 11 -26.04 -5.40 -5.39
N THR A 12 -25.16 -4.45 -5.12
CA THR A 12 -23.76 -4.73 -4.78
C THR A 12 -23.64 -5.49 -3.45
N HIS A 13 -24.41 -5.09 -2.44
CA HIS A 13 -24.42 -5.76 -1.14
C HIS A 13 -24.83 -7.23 -1.26
N ARG A 14 -25.90 -7.54 -2.01
CA ARG A 14 -26.33 -8.93 -2.26
C ARG A 14 -25.28 -9.74 -3.00
N ALA A 15 -24.73 -9.20 -4.08
CA ALA A 15 -23.69 -9.87 -4.86
C ALA A 15 -22.44 -10.18 -4.00
N LEU A 16 -22.02 -9.23 -3.16
CA LEU A 16 -20.87 -9.41 -2.27
C LEU A 16 -21.14 -10.47 -1.20
N LYS A 17 -22.35 -10.49 -0.62
CA LYS A 17 -22.78 -11.50 0.35
C LYS A 17 -22.81 -12.91 -0.25
N GLU A 18 -23.35 -13.05 -1.46
CA GLU A 18 -23.40 -14.34 -2.18
C GLU A 18 -21.99 -14.83 -2.56
N ALA A 19 -21.11 -13.93 -3.01
CA ALA A 19 -19.72 -14.28 -3.33
C ALA A 19 -18.95 -14.75 -2.08
N ALA A 20 -19.13 -14.06 -0.94
CA ALA A 20 -18.54 -14.43 0.34
C ALA A 20 -19.00 -15.82 0.79
N ALA A 21 -20.31 -16.08 0.71
CA ALA A 21 -20.88 -17.40 1.04
C ALA A 21 -20.35 -18.50 0.11
N ARG A 22 -20.27 -18.25 -1.20
CA ARG A 22 -19.77 -19.22 -2.19
C ARG A 22 -18.30 -19.57 -1.99
N ARG A 23 -17.48 -18.60 -1.56
CA ARG A 23 -16.04 -18.76 -1.33
C ARG A 23 -15.70 -19.19 0.10
N ASN A 24 -16.70 -19.31 0.97
CA ASN A 24 -16.54 -19.59 2.39
C ASN A 24 -15.56 -18.62 3.08
N CYS A 25 -15.67 -17.33 2.78
CA CYS A 25 -14.82 -16.27 3.34
C CYS A 25 -15.65 -15.05 3.78
N SER A 26 -15.00 -14.07 4.40
CA SER A 26 -15.69 -12.84 4.82
C SER A 26 -15.85 -11.86 3.66
N MET A 27 -16.88 -11.02 3.70
CA MET A 27 -17.03 -9.91 2.74
C MET A 27 -15.83 -8.96 2.77
N GLY A 28 -15.23 -8.75 3.95
CA GLY A 28 -14.04 -7.91 4.11
C GLY A 28 -12.84 -8.48 3.34
N SER A 29 -12.64 -9.80 3.42
CA SER A 29 -11.56 -10.48 2.69
C SER A 29 -11.70 -10.35 1.18
N ILE A 30 -12.93 -10.38 0.64
CA ILE A 30 -13.17 -10.13 -0.79
C ILE A 30 -12.82 -8.68 -1.15
N ILE A 31 -13.15 -7.71 -0.30
CA ILE A 31 -12.84 -6.30 -0.53
C ILE A 31 -11.32 -6.09 -0.54
N GLU A 32 -10.62 -6.63 0.46
CA GLU A 32 -9.15 -6.54 0.58
C GLU A 32 -8.45 -7.12 -0.65
N GLU A 33 -8.78 -8.36 -1.02
CA GLU A 33 -8.23 -9.01 -2.22
C GLU A 33 -8.55 -8.20 -3.50
N SER A 34 -9.75 -7.62 -3.59
CA SER A 34 -10.12 -6.80 -4.75
C SER A 34 -9.32 -5.51 -4.85
N LEU A 35 -8.92 -4.93 -3.71
CA LEU A 35 -8.04 -3.74 -3.67
C LEU A 35 -6.61 -4.12 -4.08
N GLU A 36 -6.09 -5.24 -3.56
CA GLU A 36 -4.80 -5.78 -3.92
C GLU A 36 -4.69 -6.09 -5.43
N LEU A 37 -5.69 -6.78 -6.00
CA LEU A 37 -5.76 -7.12 -7.43
C LEU A 37 -5.80 -5.89 -8.34
N ARG A 38 -6.27 -4.74 -7.83
CA ARG A 38 -6.28 -3.47 -8.56
C ARG A 38 -5.01 -2.64 -8.34
N GLY A 39 -4.05 -3.14 -7.56
CA GLY A 39 -2.88 -2.38 -7.14
C GLY A 39 -3.22 -1.20 -6.24
N ILE A 40 -4.41 -1.17 -5.65
CA ILE A 40 -4.85 -0.14 -4.70
C ILE A 40 -4.31 -0.56 -3.34
N GLN A 41 -3.04 -0.28 -3.13
CA GLN A 41 -2.44 -0.37 -1.81
C GLN A 41 -2.85 0.88 -1.02
N PRO A 42 -2.96 0.80 0.32
CA PRO A 42 -2.71 2.00 1.11
C PRO A 42 -1.38 2.56 0.60
N TYR A 43 -1.26 3.87 0.43
CA TYR A 43 0.08 4.44 0.32
C TYR A 43 0.85 3.91 1.54
N GLU A 44 1.79 2.97 1.36
CA GLU A 44 2.90 2.89 2.29
C GLU A 44 3.39 4.33 2.31
N ALA A 45 3.34 4.97 3.48
CA ALA A 45 3.82 6.33 3.58
C ALA A 45 5.21 6.31 2.93
N ALA A 46 5.55 7.30 2.10
CA ALA A 46 6.87 7.34 1.48
C ALA A 46 7.97 7.13 2.54
N ASP A 47 7.71 7.56 3.78
CA ASP A 47 8.47 7.29 4.99
C ASP A 47 8.67 5.81 5.34
N GLU A 48 7.64 4.96 5.23
CA GLU A 48 7.72 3.51 5.50
C GLU A 48 8.61 2.81 4.47
N ILE A 49 8.43 3.14 3.18
CA ILE A 49 9.28 2.62 2.09
C ILE A 49 10.74 3.03 2.31
N VAL A 50 10.97 4.31 2.61
CA VAL A 50 12.31 4.85 2.85
C VAL A 50 12.93 4.25 4.10
N ALA A 51 12.16 4.04 5.17
CA ALA A 51 12.63 3.40 6.39
C ALA A 51 13.05 1.94 6.15
N ALA A 52 12.23 1.17 5.41
CA ALA A 52 12.56 -0.21 5.06
C ALA A 52 13.81 -0.29 4.17
N ALA A 53 13.96 0.63 3.20
CA ALA A 53 15.15 0.71 2.35
C ALA A 53 16.40 1.07 3.16
N ARG A 54 16.32 2.05 4.06
CA ARG A 54 17.43 2.45 4.96
C ARG A 54 17.90 1.27 5.81
N ALA A 55 16.98 0.51 6.41
CA ALA A 55 17.30 -0.65 7.23
C ALA A 55 18.05 -1.76 6.47
N LYS A 56 17.85 -1.87 5.15
CA LYS A 56 18.47 -2.89 4.29
C LYS A 56 19.69 -2.41 3.52
N SER A 57 19.98 -1.11 3.52
CA SER A 57 20.98 -0.47 2.64
C SER A 57 22.43 -0.89 2.90
N ARG A 58 22.76 -1.35 4.12
CA ARG A 58 24.14 -1.63 4.59
C ARG A 58 25.11 -0.45 4.45
N LEU A 59 24.61 0.76 4.19
CA LEU A 59 25.43 1.96 4.07
C LEU A 59 25.84 2.46 5.46
N SER A 60 27.07 2.93 5.58
CA SER A 60 27.49 3.77 6.70
C SER A 60 26.76 5.12 6.66
N ALA A 61 26.79 5.85 7.78
CA ALA A 61 26.14 7.16 7.88
C ALA A 61 26.66 8.15 6.82
N ASP A 62 27.98 8.11 6.56
CA ASP A 62 28.62 9.00 5.58
C ASP A 62 28.22 8.65 4.15
N GLU A 63 28.19 7.36 3.80
CA GLU A 63 27.76 6.89 2.48
C GLU A 63 26.29 7.20 2.22
N ALA A 64 25.43 7.01 3.23
CA ALA A 64 24.00 7.32 3.14
C ALA A 64 23.76 8.81 2.92
N MET A 65 24.53 9.68 3.60
CA MET A 65 24.42 11.13 3.43
C MET A 65 24.93 11.58 2.05
N ALA A 66 26.04 11.02 1.57
CA ALA A 66 26.57 11.31 0.25
C ALA A 66 25.55 10.99 -0.85
N LEU A 67 24.95 9.80 -0.79
CA LEU A 67 23.91 9.37 -1.73
C LEU A 67 22.67 10.27 -1.66
N ALA A 68 22.21 10.65 -0.46
CA ALA A 68 21.04 11.51 -0.31
C ALA A 68 21.24 12.90 -0.94
N VAL A 69 22.45 13.47 -0.82
CA VAL A 69 22.79 14.75 -1.46
C VAL A 69 22.85 14.63 -2.98
N GLU A 70 23.43 13.54 -3.49
CA GLU A 70 23.50 13.25 -4.93
C GLU A 70 22.10 13.15 -5.55
N GLU A 71 21.23 12.31 -4.99
CA GLU A 71 19.86 12.13 -5.48
C GLU A 71 19.04 13.44 -5.40
N THR A 72 19.23 14.23 -4.34
CA THR A 72 18.57 15.54 -4.21
C THR A 72 19.03 16.52 -5.30
N ARG A 73 20.30 16.45 -5.71
CA ARG A 73 20.81 17.29 -6.81
C ARG A 73 20.23 16.85 -8.15
N ARG A 74 20.25 15.55 -8.46
CA ARG A 74 19.67 14.99 -9.70
C ARG A 74 18.22 15.40 -9.87
N PHE A 75 17.42 15.24 -8.81
CA PHE A 75 16.01 15.64 -8.82
C PHE A 75 15.81 17.15 -9.07
N ARG A 76 16.69 18.01 -8.51
CA ARG A 76 16.63 19.46 -8.74
C ARG A 76 17.11 19.86 -10.14
N GLU A 77 17.98 19.06 -10.73
CA GLU A 77 18.52 19.24 -12.07
C GLU A 77 17.58 18.68 -13.16
N GLY A 78 16.51 17.97 -12.76
CA GLY A 78 15.39 17.59 -13.62
C GLY A 78 15.48 16.19 -14.22
N ASP A 79 16.32 15.31 -13.67
CA ASP A 79 16.33 13.86 -13.94
C ASP A 79 15.25 13.13 -13.12
#